data_AF-A0A945KC76-F1
#
_entry.id   AF-A0A945KC76-F1
#
_cell.length_a   1.000
_cell.length_b   1.000
_cell.length_c   1.000
_cell.angle_alpha   90.00
_cell.angle_beta   90.00
_cell.angle_gamma   90.00
#
_symmetry.space_group_name_H-M   'P 1'
#
loop_
_entity.id
_entity.type
_entity.pdbx_description
1 polymer ?
#
loop_
_entity_poly.entity_id
_entity_poly.type
_entity_poly.pdbx_seq_one_letter_code
_entity_poly.pdbx_strand_id
1 'polypeptide(L)'
;MFDIGWVEMMVVIIVMVVVIGPKDLPGVLHTIGKWISQMRAMGRHFQENIEEMARDSGVDGVRDEMNALRDFRMDEEIEKAIDPKGELADGINADAQTDKDDVEAIAGPSEKSQDAPAPKKDKTGTPEEKA
;
A
#
# COMPACT_ATOMS: atom_id res chain seq x y z
N MET A 1 13.45 -12.14 30.89
CA MET A 1 14.89 -12.08 30.55
C MET A 1 14.97 -11.92 29.03
N PHE A 2 15.63 -10.86 28.55
CA PHE A 2 15.41 -10.17 27.26
C PHE A 2 14.15 -9.30 27.22
N ASP A 3 14.16 -8.25 28.04
CA ASP A 3 13.28 -7.08 27.87
C ASP A 3 13.92 -6.22 26.77
N ILE A 4 13.71 -6.59 25.50
CA ILE A 4 14.20 -5.79 24.36
C ILE A 4 13.16 -4.70 24.11
N GLY A 5 13.38 -3.56 24.76
CA GLY A 5 12.61 -2.36 24.54
C GLY A 5 13.15 -1.51 23.40
N TRP A 6 12.47 -0.39 23.18
CA TRP A 6 12.84 0.56 22.13
C TRP A 6 14.21 1.22 22.35
N VAL A 7 14.59 1.36 23.63
CA VAL A 7 15.88 1.93 24.02
C VAL A 7 17.02 0.97 23.70
N GLU A 8 16.89 -0.33 23.98
CA GLU A 8 17.91 -1.33 23.62
C GLU A 8 18.15 -1.36 22.11
N MET A 9 17.08 -1.28 21.31
CA MET A 9 17.20 -1.22 19.84
C MET A 9 17.97 0.04 19.37
N MET A 10 17.75 1.20 20.00
CA MET A 10 18.55 2.40 19.71
C MET A 10 20.03 2.21 20.05
N VAL A 11 20.33 1.61 21.21
CA VAL A 11 21.73 1.35 21.62
C VAL A 11 22.43 0.44 20.61
N VAL A 12 21.76 -0.63 20.16
CA VAL A 12 22.32 -1.54 19.14
C VAL A 12 22.58 -0.81 17.82
N ILE A 13 21.66 0.05 17.36
CA ILE A 13 21.85 0.84 16.14
C ILE A 13 23.07 1.77 16.26
N ILE A 14 23.22 2.46 17.39
CA ILE A 14 24.36 3.35 17.63
C ILE A 14 25.67 2.54 17.59
N VAL A 15 25.72 1.41 18.29
CA VAL A 15 26.91 0.53 18.30
C VAL A 15 27.21 0.02 16.90
N MET A 16 26.20 -0.40 16.13
CA MET A 16 26.34 -0.87 14.77
C MET A 16 26.93 0.22 13.84
N VAL A 17 26.45 1.46 13.98
CA VAL A 17 26.99 2.62 13.25
C VAL A 17 28.45 2.88 13.61
N VAL A 18 28.85 2.75 14.88
CA VAL A 18 30.23 2.99 15.32
C VAL A 18 31.18 1.90 14.82
N VAL A 19 30.75 0.63 14.88
CA VAL A 19 31.58 -0.51 14.49
C VAL A 19 31.76 -0.60 12.99
N ILE A 20 30.67 -0.46 12.22
CA ILE A 20 30.69 -0.56 10.76
C ILE A 20 31.14 0.77 10.14
N GLY A 21 30.82 1.89 10.79
CA GLY A 21 31.01 3.24 10.28
C GLY A 21 29.70 3.80 9.68
N PRO A 22 29.36 5.08 9.97
CA PRO A 22 28.11 5.69 9.49
C PRO A 22 28.01 5.82 7.97
N LYS A 23 29.15 5.81 7.27
CA LYS A 23 29.21 5.91 5.81
C LYS A 23 29.08 4.55 5.12
N ASP A 24 29.44 3.48 5.81
CA ASP A 24 29.44 2.13 5.24
C ASP A 24 28.11 1.41 5.53
N LEU A 25 27.46 1.72 6.65
CA LEU A 25 26.11 1.23 6.97
C LEU A 25 25.07 1.43 5.85
N PRO A 26 24.93 2.61 5.21
CA PRO A 26 23.99 2.78 4.10
C PRO A 26 24.35 1.92 2.88
N GLY A 27 25.65 1.66 2.63
CA GLY A 27 26.09 0.73 1.58
C GLY A 27 25.73 -0.72 1.88
N VAL A 28 25.90 -1.14 3.14
CA VAL A 28 25.51 -2.49 3.61
C VAL A 28 24.00 -2.68 3.52
N LEU A 29 23.20 -1.70 3.97
CA LEU A 29 21.74 -1.72 3.84
C LEU A 29 21.30 -1.79 2.38
N HIS A 30 21.95 -1.05 1.47
CA HIS A 30 21.65 -1.12 0.05
C HIS A 30 21.92 -2.51 -0.54
N THR A 31 22.98 -3.18 -0.07
CA THR A 31 23.37 -4.52 -0.52
C THR A 31 22.37 -5.57 -0.02
N ILE A 32 22.04 -5.53 1.27
CA ILE A 32 21.03 -6.40 1.88
C ILE A 32 19.66 -6.16 1.24
N GLY A 33 19.29 -4.90 1.04
CA GLY A 33 18.04 -4.51 0.38
C GLY A 33 17.93 -5.04 -1.05
N LYS A 34 19.03 -5.06 -1.81
CA LYS A 34 19.07 -5.69 -3.14
C LYS A 34 18.86 -7.20 -3.09
N TRP A 35 19.45 -7.87 -2.11
CA TRP A 35 19.27 -9.32 -1.95
C TRP A 35 17.81 -9.66 -1.57
N ILE A 36 17.24 -8.89 -0.65
CA ILE A 36 15.84 -9.02 -0.25
C ILE A 36 14.90 -8.67 -1.40
N SER A 37 15.20 -7.64 -2.20
CA SER A 37 14.35 -7.24 -3.33
C SER A 37 14.37 -8.27 -4.46
N GLN A 38 15.52 -8.90 -4.71
CA GLN A 38 15.64 -10.03 -5.62
C GLN A 38 14.87 -11.24 -5.12
N MET A 39 14.98 -11.58 -3.83
CA MET A 39 14.19 -12.65 -3.21
C MET A 39 12.69 -12.38 -3.29
N ARG A 40 12.26 -11.14 -3.03
CA ARG A 40 10.85 -10.73 -3.16
C ARG A 40 10.38 -10.76 -4.61
N ALA A 41 11.24 -10.42 -5.56
CA ALA A 41 10.93 -10.53 -6.99
C ALA A 41 10.76 -11.98 -7.42
N MET A 42 11.67 -12.86 -6.98
CA MET A 42 11.57 -14.29 -7.20
C MET A 42 10.28 -14.85 -6.58
N GLY A 43 9.90 -14.42 -5.38
CA GLY A 43 8.65 -14.78 -4.72
C GLY A 43 7.39 -14.42 -5.51
N ARG A 44 7.40 -13.33 -6.29
CA ARG A 44 6.28 -12.97 -7.19
C ARG A 44 6.14 -13.97 -8.34
N HIS A 45 7.25 -14.35 -8.95
CA HIS A 45 7.25 -15.38 -10.00
C HIS A 45 6.88 -16.77 -9.45
N PHE A 46 7.25 -17.08 -8.20
CA PHE A 46 6.75 -18.28 -7.55
C PHE A 46 5.25 -18.26 -7.32
N GLN A 47 4.65 -17.12 -6.95
CA GLN A 47 3.20 -17.01 -6.83
C GLN A 47 2.50 -17.21 -8.18
N GLU A 48 3.04 -16.63 -9.25
CA GLU A 48 2.53 -16.80 -10.63
C GLU A 48 2.59 -18.29 -11.04
N ASN A 49 3.74 -18.94 -10.84
CA ASN A 49 3.94 -20.34 -11.20
C ASN A 49 3.15 -21.31 -10.30
N ILE A 50 3.04 -21.00 -9.01
CA ILE A 50 2.26 -21.80 -8.06
C ILE A 50 0.77 -21.64 -8.35
N GLU A 51 0.27 -20.49 -8.79
CA GLU A 51 -1.14 -20.33 -9.19
C GLU A 51 -1.46 -21.17 -10.44
N GLU A 52 -0.52 -21.26 -11.38
CA GLU A 52 -0.63 -22.12 -12.56
C GLU A 52 -0.62 -23.62 -12.19
N MET A 53 0.25 -24.02 -11.25
CA MET A 53 0.33 -25.40 -10.74
C MET A 53 -0.81 -25.75 -9.76
N ALA A 54 -1.29 -24.79 -8.97
CA ALA A 54 -2.36 -24.90 -7.98
C ALA A 54 -3.66 -25.34 -8.62
N ARG A 55 -3.94 -24.76 -9.81
CA ARG A 55 -5.11 -25.08 -10.61
C ARG A 55 -5.10 -26.54 -11.10
N ASP A 56 -3.95 -27.21 -11.08
CA ASP A 56 -3.77 -28.58 -11.58
C ASP A 56 -3.47 -29.61 -10.47
N SER A 57 -2.83 -29.24 -9.35
CA SER A 57 -2.54 -30.16 -8.24
C SER A 57 -2.19 -29.50 -6.88
N GLY A 58 -3.16 -29.47 -5.96
CA GLY A 58 -2.91 -29.61 -4.50
C GLY A 58 -2.49 -28.39 -3.66
N VAL A 59 -2.54 -27.16 -4.17
CA VAL A 59 -2.08 -25.97 -3.40
C VAL A 59 -3.15 -25.40 -2.47
N ASP A 60 -4.43 -25.70 -2.69
CA ASP A 60 -5.54 -25.18 -1.89
C ASP A 60 -5.45 -25.60 -0.41
N GLY A 61 -5.03 -26.84 -0.12
CA GLY A 61 -4.86 -27.31 1.26
C GLY A 61 -3.77 -26.57 2.05
N VAL A 62 -2.69 -26.14 1.40
CA VAL A 62 -1.61 -25.37 2.03
C VAL A 62 -2.04 -23.93 2.30
N ARG A 63 -2.88 -23.36 1.42
CA ARG A 63 -3.45 -22.02 1.61
C ARG A 63 -4.41 -22.01 2.79
N ASP A 64 -5.26 -23.03 2.93
CA ASP A 64 -6.22 -23.14 4.03
C ASP A 64 -5.53 -23.31 5.38
N GLU A 65 -4.50 -24.14 5.48
CA GLU A 65 -3.74 -24.33 6.71
C GLU A 65 -2.98 -23.05 7.12
N MET A 66 -2.43 -22.32 6.15
CA MET A 66 -1.76 -21.04 6.40
C MET A 66 -2.73 -19.92 6.78
N ASN A 67 -3.95 -19.94 6.23
CA ASN A 67 -5.03 -19.02 6.62
C ASN A 67 -5.49 -19.32 8.05
N ALA A 68 -5.71 -20.59 8.41
CA ALA A 68 -6.09 -20.97 9.77
C ALA A 68 -5.04 -20.53 10.80
N LEU A 69 -3.75 -20.79 10.54
CA LEU A 69 -2.66 -20.36 11.42
C LEU A 69 -2.55 -18.83 11.57
N ARG A 70 -2.90 -18.07 10.53
CA ARG A 70 -2.89 -16.61 10.56
C ARG A 70 -4.05 -16.05 11.40
N ASP A 71 -5.24 -16.62 11.23
CA ASP A 71 -6.45 -16.24 11.98
C ASP A 71 -6.22 -16.37 13.49
N PHE A 72 -5.71 -17.54 13.93
CA PHE A 72 -5.42 -17.81 15.35
C PHE A 72 -4.42 -16.84 16.00
N ARG A 73 -3.50 -16.22 15.24
CA ARG A 73 -2.48 -15.31 15.78
C ARG A 73 -2.88 -13.85 15.72
N MET A 74 -3.77 -13.49 14.81
CA MET A 74 -4.13 -12.10 14.55
C MET A 74 -5.23 -11.62 15.48
N ASP A 75 -6.22 -12.45 15.80
CA ASP A 75 -7.35 -12.03 16.65
C ASP A 75 -6.88 -11.58 18.04
N GLU A 76 -5.98 -12.33 18.69
CA GLU A 76 -5.46 -11.98 20.02
C GLU A 76 -4.55 -10.73 20.05
N GLU A 77 -3.75 -10.50 19.00
CA GLU A 77 -2.81 -9.38 18.95
C GLU A 77 -3.46 -8.10 18.40
N ILE A 78 -4.38 -8.23 17.45
CA ILE A 78 -5.07 -7.11 16.80
C ILE A 78 -6.15 -6.53 17.71
N GLU A 79 -6.95 -7.35 18.40
CA GLU A 79 -7.98 -6.85 19.34
C GLU A 79 -7.34 -6.00 20.46
N LYS A 80 -6.19 -6.46 20.96
CA LYS A 80 -5.43 -5.78 22.00
C LYS A 80 -4.68 -4.52 21.53
N ALA A 81 -4.31 -4.46 20.25
CA ALA A 81 -3.58 -3.33 19.68
C ALA A 81 -4.50 -2.25 19.10
N ILE A 82 -5.64 -2.64 18.54
CA ILE A 82 -6.61 -1.73 17.94
C ILE A 82 -7.46 -1.07 19.03
N ASP A 83 -7.98 -1.82 20.00
CA ASP A 83 -8.81 -1.22 21.06
C ASP A 83 -8.50 -1.76 22.47
N PRO A 84 -7.34 -1.38 23.05
CA PRO A 84 -6.98 -1.82 24.40
C PRO A 84 -7.89 -1.25 25.51
N LYS A 85 -8.77 -0.28 25.22
CA LYS A 85 -9.52 0.50 26.23
C LYS A 85 -11.00 0.77 25.92
N GLY A 86 -11.52 0.33 24.78
CA GLY A 86 -12.90 0.60 24.34
C GLY A 86 -13.12 2.02 23.78
N GLU A 87 -12.06 2.81 23.61
CA GLU A 87 -12.17 4.25 23.30
C GLU A 87 -12.58 4.52 21.85
N LEU A 88 -12.31 3.58 20.93
CA LEU A 88 -12.68 3.72 19.53
C LEU A 88 -14.20 3.62 19.32
N ALA A 89 -14.89 2.78 20.11
CA ALA A 89 -16.33 2.64 20.05
C ALA A 89 -17.07 3.91 20.54
N ASP A 90 -16.52 4.58 21.56
CA ASP A 90 -17.10 5.83 22.08
C ASP A 90 -16.84 7.02 21.13
N GLY A 91 -15.67 7.10 20.50
CA GLY A 91 -15.34 8.15 19.53
C GLY A 91 -16.26 8.13 18.29
N ILE A 92 -16.52 6.95 17.72
CA ILE A 92 -17.38 6.81 16.53
C ILE A 92 -18.83 7.24 16.81
N ASN A 93 -19.32 7.06 18.05
CA ASN A 93 -20.65 7.52 18.44
C ASN A 93 -20.71 9.03 18.73
N ALA A 94 -19.60 9.62 19.18
CA ALA A 94 -19.49 11.06 19.44
C ALA A 94 -19.36 11.87 18.13
N ASP A 95 -18.56 11.41 17.18
CA ASP A 95 -18.31 12.10 15.91
C ASP A 95 -19.54 12.08 14.97
N ALA A 96 -20.42 11.09 15.11
CA ALA A 96 -21.66 10.99 14.34
C ALA A 96 -22.69 12.12 14.64
N GLN A 97 -22.49 12.94 15.68
CA GLN A 97 -23.39 14.03 16.04
C GLN A 97 -22.89 15.44 15.70
N THR A 98 -21.62 15.63 15.31
CA THR A 98 -21.05 16.96 15.06
C THR A 98 -20.92 17.37 13.59
N ASP A 99 -21.05 16.44 12.64
CA ASP A 99 -20.89 16.72 11.19
C ASP A 99 -22.23 16.96 10.45
N LYS A 100 -23.08 17.86 10.95
CA LYS A 100 -24.28 18.32 10.21
C LYS A 100 -24.34 19.82 9.90
N ASP A 101 -23.42 20.63 10.42
CA ASP A 101 -23.51 22.09 10.28
C ASP A 101 -22.49 22.75 9.31
N ASP A 102 -21.49 22.02 8.79
CA ASP A 102 -20.41 22.64 7.98
C ASP A 102 -20.42 22.31 6.47
N VAL A 103 -21.47 21.69 5.92
CA VAL A 103 -21.53 21.30 4.49
C VAL A 103 -22.09 22.42 3.57
N GLU A 104 -22.50 23.58 4.10
CA GLU A 104 -23.22 24.61 3.33
C GLU A 104 -22.41 25.89 3.01
N ALA A 105 -21.11 25.79 2.67
CA ALA A 105 -20.32 26.99 2.34
C ALA A 105 -19.49 26.95 1.03
N ILE A 106 -19.43 25.85 0.28
CA ILE A 106 -18.77 25.85 -1.04
C ILE A 106 -19.57 25.09 -2.11
N ALA A 107 -20.86 25.40 -2.23
CA ALA A 107 -21.62 25.03 -3.42
C ALA A 107 -22.42 26.24 -3.96
N GLY A 108 -21.92 26.80 -5.06
CA GLY A 108 -22.74 27.51 -6.04
C GLY A 108 -22.00 28.59 -6.84
N PRO A 109 -22.39 28.86 -8.11
CA PRO A 109 -22.93 27.95 -9.12
C PRO A 109 -22.32 28.15 -10.53
N SER A 110 -22.28 27.03 -11.26
CA SER A 110 -22.23 26.83 -12.73
C SER A 110 -22.58 27.99 -13.66
N GLU A 111 -21.72 28.32 -14.66
CA GLU A 111 -22.20 28.78 -15.97
C GLU A 111 -21.25 28.49 -17.16
N LYS A 112 -21.86 28.08 -18.27
CA LYS A 112 -21.32 27.65 -19.57
C LYS A 112 -20.65 28.77 -20.37
N SER A 113 -19.68 28.43 -21.21
CA SER A 113 -19.72 28.63 -22.68
C SER A 113 -18.32 28.69 -23.29
N GLN A 114 -18.02 27.68 -24.10
CA GLN A 114 -17.11 27.80 -25.23
C GLN A 114 -17.88 28.43 -26.39
N ASP A 115 -17.43 29.58 -26.93
CA ASP A 115 -17.62 30.05 -28.32
C ASP A 115 -16.70 31.30 -28.53
N ALA A 116 -15.55 31.17 -29.22
CA ALA A 116 -15.30 31.52 -30.65
C ALA A 116 -14.89 33.01 -30.85
N PRO A 117 -14.07 33.39 -31.88
CA PRO A 117 -14.33 33.11 -33.30
C PRO A 117 -13.13 32.74 -34.20
N ALA A 118 -13.47 32.11 -35.33
CA ALA A 118 -12.69 31.82 -36.56
C ALA A 118 -12.34 33.13 -37.36
N PRO A 119 -11.79 33.18 -38.63
CA PRO A 119 -11.68 32.14 -39.69
C PRO A 119 -10.49 32.23 -40.71
N LYS A 120 -10.42 31.25 -41.64
CA LYS A 120 -10.15 31.31 -43.13
C LYS A 120 -9.33 30.08 -43.61
N LYS A 121 -9.92 29.13 -44.36
CA LYS A 121 -10.13 29.03 -45.83
C LYS A 121 -8.91 28.58 -46.65
N ASP A 122 -8.98 27.37 -47.22
CA ASP A 122 -8.83 26.99 -48.65
C ASP A 122 -8.29 25.55 -48.74
N LYS A 123 -9.10 24.55 -49.14
CA LYS A 123 -9.55 24.13 -50.48
C LYS A 123 -8.62 23.09 -51.12
N THR A 124 -9.28 22.06 -51.68
CA THR A 124 -8.80 21.09 -52.69
C THR A 124 -8.06 19.88 -52.08
N GLY A 125 -8.52 18.64 -52.11
CA GLY A 125 -9.54 17.97 -52.92
C GLY A 125 -8.86 16.99 -53.88
N THR A 126 -8.76 15.71 -53.49
CA THR A 126 -8.59 14.59 -54.44
C THR A 126 -9.22 13.32 -53.83
N PRO A 127 -10.10 12.59 -54.53
CA PRO A 127 -10.90 11.50 -53.97
C PRO A 127 -10.24 10.11 -54.13
N GLU A 128 -10.64 9.19 -53.26
CA GLU A 128 -10.61 7.74 -53.52
C GLU A 128 -11.38 7.41 -54.81
N GLU A 129 -10.86 6.52 -55.67
CA GLU A 129 -11.66 5.40 -56.22
C GLU A 129 -10.80 4.34 -56.97
N LYS A 130 -10.89 3.10 -56.45
CA LYS A 130 -10.84 1.74 -57.07
C LYS A 130 -9.81 1.37 -58.15
N ALA A 131 -9.07 0.29 -57.85
CA ALA A 131 -9.00 -0.94 -58.65
C ALA A 131 -8.67 -2.12 -57.73
#